data_AF-A0A024GMD2-F1
#
_entry.id   AF-A0A024GMD2-F1
#
_cell.length_a   1.000
_cell.length_b   1.000
_cell.length_c   1.000
_cell.angle_alpha   90.00
_cell.angle_beta   90.00
_cell.angle_gamma   90.00
#
_symmetry.space_group_name_H-M   'P 1'
#
loop_
_entity.id
_entity.type
_entity.pdbx_description
1 polymer ?
#
loop_
_entity_poly.entity_id
_entity_poly.type
_entity_poly.pdbx_seq_one_letter_code
_entity_poly.pdbx_strand_id
1 'polypeptide(L)'
;MQRSYVFYFQLLLQAAFFGSLYASKSEVKHINDQEDEFENYRSIPAGVHCREFALIYRDGHTVTVCVGGSVKMDKWIDSALSLQRLLSYRRDICTTQIIGSKSSGNSMFYGYGATDHLYPDKSSKNYYQTSSQLFSIKDQLQLGVRFLELNVHFVQDAIKIANCNVNGESGCKEEYNGVPVENFQRVESLLQEIADWLKTNRNEFVFVIFNGVEGLNDNNQVGTLIGHIRGNFDDSMIYRPLDRPIDQKWPSTFDLLRKEKHIMFLTELDYSGYDYGYFFLKKSVCNWTENTPPLSDFPSCKFKKSGINAKKLYGNIDRVVSSELHFGEKDSNGHVGWNMYPLNETRIPNMVRCGVNVVSPDNITPARMEKRTWQFG
;
A
#
# COMPACT_ATOMS: atom_id res chain seq x y z
N MET A 1 26.36 -11.98 -42.81
CA MET A 1 26.77 -12.01 -41.39
C MET A 1 27.12 -10.64 -40.79
N GLN A 2 26.79 -9.50 -41.42
CA GLN A 2 27.11 -8.16 -40.87
C GLN A 2 25.92 -7.39 -40.26
N ARG A 3 24.68 -7.87 -40.41
CA ARG A 3 23.48 -7.20 -39.84
C ARG A 3 23.15 -7.59 -38.39
N SER A 4 23.70 -8.69 -37.87
CA SER A 4 23.44 -9.14 -36.50
C SER A 4 24.25 -8.40 -35.44
N TYR A 5 25.39 -7.81 -35.80
CA TYR A 5 26.24 -7.07 -34.85
C TYR A 5 25.65 -5.71 -34.46
N VAL A 6 24.90 -5.07 -35.35
CA VAL A 6 24.27 -3.76 -35.09
C VAL A 6 23.15 -3.89 -34.06
N PHE A 7 22.36 -4.96 -34.11
CA PHE A 7 21.31 -5.23 -33.12
C PHE A 7 21.86 -5.56 -31.73
N TYR A 8 22.97 -6.32 -31.65
CA TYR A 8 23.62 -6.60 -30.36
C TYR A 8 24.25 -5.36 -29.73
N PHE A 9 24.81 -4.44 -30.54
CA PHE A 9 25.39 -3.21 -30.04
C PHE A 9 24.30 -2.23 -29.54
N GLN A 10 23.13 -2.19 -30.19
CA GLN A 10 22.00 -1.38 -29.75
C GLN A 10 21.38 -1.89 -28.43
N LEU A 11 21.29 -3.22 -28.24
CA LEU A 11 20.86 -3.83 -26.98
C LEU A 11 21.84 -3.60 -25.82
N LEU A 12 23.15 -3.60 -26.09
CA LEU A 12 24.18 -3.27 -25.09
C LEU A 12 24.17 -1.80 -24.69
N LEU A 13 23.92 -0.88 -25.62
CA LEU A 13 23.76 0.55 -25.34
C LEU A 13 22.50 0.85 -24.52
N GLN A 14 21.39 0.13 -24.77
CA GLN A 14 20.19 0.24 -23.96
C GLN A 14 20.39 -0.34 -22.55
N ALA A 15 21.08 -1.48 -22.41
CA ALA A 15 21.43 -2.04 -21.10
C ALA A 15 22.35 -1.11 -20.26
N ALA A 16 23.25 -0.37 -20.92
CA ALA A 16 24.11 0.61 -20.26
C ALA A 16 23.35 1.87 -19.80
N PHE A 17 22.30 2.28 -20.53
CA PHE A 17 21.46 3.44 -20.16
C PHE A 17 20.45 3.13 -19.04
N PHE A 18 19.97 1.88 -18.94
CA PHE A 18 19.10 1.46 -17.83
C PHE A 18 19.86 1.16 -16.54
N GLY A 19 21.18 0.94 -16.60
CA GLY A 19 22.03 0.78 -15.42
C GLY A 19 22.38 2.08 -14.68
N SER A 20 22.14 3.25 -15.28
CA SER A 20 22.63 4.54 -14.76
C SER A 20 21.57 5.48 -14.18
N LEU A 21 20.29 5.04 -14.07
CA LEU A 21 19.21 5.85 -13.48
C LEU A 21 18.73 5.35 -12.10
N TYR A 22 19.28 4.24 -11.61
CA TYR A 22 19.11 3.79 -10.22
C TYR A 22 20.35 4.15 -9.40
N ALA A 23 20.50 5.43 -9.06
CA ALA A 23 21.44 5.85 -8.03
C ALA A 23 20.95 7.16 -7.38
N SER A 24 19.89 7.06 -6.59
CA SER A 24 19.99 7.70 -5.28
C SER A 24 21.16 7.00 -4.60
N LYS A 25 22.26 7.72 -4.38
CA LYS A 25 23.50 7.20 -3.79
C LYS A 25 23.19 6.63 -2.39
N SER A 26 22.88 5.35 -2.30
CA SER A 26 23.17 4.55 -1.11
C SER A 26 24.46 3.78 -1.42
N GLU A 27 25.50 4.05 -0.64
CA GLU A 27 26.78 3.35 -0.75
C GLU A 27 26.60 1.94 -0.21
N VAL A 28 26.79 0.94 -1.08
CA VAL A 28 26.89 -0.47 -0.66
C VAL A 28 28.26 -0.66 -0.02
N LYS A 29 28.35 -0.55 1.31
CA LYS A 29 29.53 -1.01 2.04
C LYS A 29 29.35 -2.45 2.49
N HIS A 30 30.23 -3.32 2.01
CA HIS A 30 30.51 -4.58 2.69
C HIS A 30 31.22 -4.25 4.01
N ILE A 31 30.59 -4.65 5.12
CA ILE A 31 31.06 -4.35 6.47
C ILE A 31 32.35 -5.14 6.73
N ASN A 32 33.48 -4.43 6.77
CA ASN A 32 34.70 -4.87 7.44
C ASN A 32 34.99 -3.84 8.55
N ASP A 33 35.02 -4.34 9.78
CA ASP A 33 35.75 -3.89 10.96
C ASP A 33 36.03 -2.38 11.10
N GLN A 34 35.07 -1.67 11.69
CA GLN A 34 35.36 -0.57 12.62
C GLN A 34 34.15 -0.32 13.53
N GLU A 35 34.33 -0.60 14.81
CA GLU A 35 33.42 -0.34 15.91
C GLU A 35 33.24 1.17 16.11
N ASP A 36 32.15 1.71 15.60
CA ASP A 36 31.33 2.68 16.33
C ASP A 36 29.96 2.01 16.49
N GLU A 37 29.55 1.82 17.74
CA GLU A 37 28.42 0.99 18.19
C GLU A 37 27.06 1.65 17.87
N PHE A 38 26.81 2.00 16.62
CA PHE A 38 25.47 2.37 16.17
C PHE A 38 24.63 1.10 16.15
N GLU A 39 23.76 0.97 17.15
CA GLU A 39 22.84 -0.15 17.34
C GLU A 39 22.07 -0.42 16.04
N ASN A 40 22.36 -1.55 15.37
CA ASN A 40 21.63 -1.95 14.18
C ASN A 40 20.20 -2.36 14.58
N TYR A 41 19.23 -1.47 14.33
CA TYR A 41 17.84 -1.72 14.68
C TYR A 41 17.20 -2.67 13.66
N ARG A 42 16.82 -3.88 14.11
CA ARG A 42 16.12 -4.84 13.27
C ARG A 42 14.60 -4.64 13.35
N SER A 43 14.02 -4.07 12.30
CA SER A 43 12.58 -3.74 12.25
C SER A 43 11.68 -4.92 11.83
N ILE A 44 12.28 -6.04 11.40
CA ILE A 44 11.57 -7.22 10.92
C ILE A 44 10.90 -7.96 12.11
N PRO A 45 9.56 -8.13 12.12
CA PRO A 45 8.87 -8.80 13.22
C PRO A 45 9.31 -10.25 13.44
N ALA A 46 9.10 -10.75 14.66
CA ALA A 46 9.32 -12.15 14.98
C ALA A 46 8.47 -13.06 14.09
N GLY A 47 9.05 -14.17 13.62
CA GLY A 47 8.38 -15.14 12.74
C GLY A 47 8.31 -14.74 11.25
N VAL A 48 8.81 -13.55 10.88
CA VAL A 48 8.93 -13.16 9.46
C VAL A 48 10.25 -13.69 8.91
N HIS A 49 10.16 -14.48 7.83
CA HIS A 49 11.31 -14.98 7.10
C HIS A 49 11.46 -14.22 5.78
N CYS A 50 12.59 -13.55 5.60
CA CYS A 50 12.90 -12.81 4.38
C CYS A 50 14.41 -12.74 4.17
N ARG A 51 14.84 -12.18 3.04
CA ARG A 51 16.24 -11.81 2.86
C ARG A 51 16.41 -10.42 3.48
N GLU A 52 17.35 -10.27 4.41
CA GLU A 52 17.55 -9.01 5.12
C GLU A 52 18.52 -8.10 4.34
N PHE A 53 18.33 -6.79 4.47
CA PHE A 53 19.31 -5.78 4.07
C PHE A 53 19.30 -4.60 5.04
N ALA A 54 20.45 -3.94 5.16
CA ALA A 54 20.64 -2.78 6.00
C ALA A 54 20.38 -1.49 5.19
N LEU A 55 19.44 -0.67 5.67
CA LEU A 55 19.28 0.72 5.25
C LEU A 55 20.19 1.59 6.12
N ILE A 56 21.10 2.32 5.49
CA ILE A 56 22.03 3.24 6.17
C ILE A 56 21.53 4.66 5.95
N TYR A 57 21.29 5.38 7.04
CA TYR A 57 20.82 6.77 7.04
C TYR A 57 22.00 7.74 7.12
N ARG A 58 21.76 9.02 6.78
CA ARG A 58 22.82 10.05 6.70
C ARG A 58 23.49 10.33 8.05
N ASP A 59 22.78 10.11 9.13
CA ASP A 59 23.24 10.21 10.51
C ASP A 59 24.03 8.97 10.99
N GLY A 60 24.21 7.97 10.12
CA GLY A 60 24.95 6.73 10.41
C GLY A 60 24.08 5.63 11.01
N HIS A 61 22.82 5.90 11.35
CA HIS A 61 21.92 4.88 11.87
C HIS A 61 21.61 3.83 10.80
N THR A 62 21.52 2.58 11.24
CA THR A 62 21.25 1.45 10.36
C THR A 62 19.98 0.74 10.80
N VAL A 63 19.06 0.55 9.86
CA VAL A 63 17.83 -0.22 10.08
C VAL A 63 17.83 -1.46 9.18
N THR A 64 17.72 -2.63 9.79
CA THR A 64 17.61 -3.90 9.05
C THR A 64 16.16 -4.17 8.67
N VAL A 65 15.90 -4.30 7.38
CA VAL A 65 14.59 -4.52 6.74
C VAL A 65 14.64 -5.71 5.77
N CYS A 66 13.47 -6.18 5.33
CA CYS A 66 13.38 -7.21 4.29
C CYS A 66 13.63 -6.62 2.89
N VAL A 67 14.44 -7.28 2.06
CA VAL A 67 14.60 -6.93 0.65
C VAL A 67 13.25 -7.04 -0.05
N GLY A 68 12.92 -6.06 -0.90
CA GLY A 68 11.64 -5.99 -1.59
C GLY A 68 11.30 -7.26 -2.36
N GLY A 69 10.14 -7.84 -2.06
CA GLY A 69 9.62 -9.06 -2.66
C GLY A 69 10.28 -10.35 -2.15
N SER A 70 10.90 -10.33 -0.97
CA SER A 70 11.59 -11.48 -0.36
C SER A 70 10.88 -12.05 0.86
N VAL A 71 9.80 -11.44 1.34
CA VAL A 71 9.02 -11.96 2.46
C VAL A 71 8.39 -13.29 2.06
N LYS A 72 8.67 -14.32 2.86
CA LYS A 72 8.15 -15.66 2.68
C LYS A 72 6.86 -15.83 3.48
N MET A 73 5.90 -16.47 2.83
CA MET A 73 4.68 -16.95 3.45
C MET A 73 4.66 -18.48 3.35
N ASP A 74 4.11 -19.15 4.36
CA ASP A 74 3.97 -20.59 4.31
C ASP A 74 3.13 -20.99 3.09
N LYS A 75 3.56 -22.05 2.39
CA LYS A 75 2.96 -22.48 1.12
C LYS A 75 1.46 -22.79 1.25
N TRP A 76 1.03 -23.30 2.40
CA TRP A 76 -0.38 -23.60 2.64
C TRP A 76 -1.22 -22.32 2.78
N ILE A 77 -0.68 -21.26 3.41
CA ILE A 77 -1.33 -19.94 3.54
C ILE A 77 -1.45 -19.31 2.15
N ASP A 78 -0.36 -19.32 1.38
CA ASP A 78 -0.34 -18.81 0.01
C ASP A 78 -1.38 -19.50 -0.89
N SER A 79 -1.45 -20.82 -0.81
CA SER A 79 -2.43 -21.63 -1.54
C SER A 79 -3.87 -21.32 -1.11
N ALA A 80 -4.11 -21.18 0.20
CA ALA A 80 -5.42 -20.84 0.75
C ALA A 80 -5.90 -19.46 0.30
N LEU A 81 -5.04 -18.44 0.43
CA LEU A 81 -5.34 -17.07 0.01
C LEU A 81 -5.55 -16.99 -1.50
N SER A 82 -4.76 -17.72 -2.29
CA SER A 82 -4.93 -17.78 -3.74
C SER A 82 -6.27 -18.41 -4.13
N LEU A 83 -6.68 -19.51 -3.49
CA LEU A 83 -8.01 -20.10 -3.73
C LEU A 83 -9.14 -19.14 -3.30
N GLN A 84 -9.04 -18.54 -2.12
CA GLN A 84 -10.03 -17.56 -1.65
C GLN A 84 -10.15 -16.39 -2.63
N ARG A 85 -9.03 -15.88 -3.14
CA ARG A 85 -8.99 -14.81 -4.12
C ARG A 85 -9.67 -15.20 -5.43
N LEU A 86 -9.42 -16.42 -5.94
CA LEU A 86 -10.10 -16.94 -7.13
C LEU A 86 -11.62 -17.03 -6.96
N LEU A 87 -12.10 -17.42 -5.76
CA LEU A 87 -13.52 -17.44 -5.44
C LEU A 87 -14.09 -16.02 -5.36
N SER A 88 -13.38 -15.09 -4.71
CA SER A 88 -13.75 -13.68 -4.63
C SER A 88 -13.79 -13.01 -6.01
N TYR A 89 -12.92 -13.38 -6.95
CA TYR A 89 -12.84 -12.77 -8.28
C TYR A 89 -14.03 -13.10 -9.19
N ARG A 90 -14.79 -14.17 -8.88
CA ARG A 90 -16.04 -14.48 -9.58
C ARG A 90 -17.19 -13.57 -9.18
N ARG A 91 -17.07 -12.86 -8.07
CA ARG A 91 -18.03 -11.85 -7.63
C ARG A 91 -17.77 -10.53 -8.35
N ASP A 92 -18.80 -9.69 -8.45
CA ASP A 92 -18.62 -8.32 -8.91
C ASP A 92 -17.70 -7.53 -7.96
N ILE A 93 -17.14 -6.43 -8.44
CA ILE A 93 -16.27 -5.55 -7.64
C ILE A 93 -16.94 -5.09 -6.34
N CYS A 94 -18.28 -4.98 -6.32
CA CYS A 94 -19.01 -4.51 -5.15
C CYS A 94 -19.15 -5.57 -4.05
N THR A 95 -18.95 -6.85 -4.36
CA THR A 95 -19.13 -7.97 -3.43
C THR A 95 -17.88 -8.84 -3.28
N THR A 96 -16.81 -8.49 -3.99
CA THR A 96 -15.51 -9.16 -3.90
C THR A 96 -14.87 -8.93 -2.54
N GLN A 97 -14.41 -10.00 -1.89
CA GLN A 97 -13.74 -9.90 -0.59
C GLN A 97 -12.22 -9.97 -0.79
N ILE A 98 -11.53 -8.84 -0.59
CA ILE A 98 -10.10 -8.65 -0.86
C ILE A 98 -9.36 -7.99 0.32
N ILE A 99 -8.05 -8.17 0.37
CA ILE A 99 -7.21 -7.59 1.42
C ILE A 99 -6.71 -6.25 0.94
N GLY A 100 -6.91 -5.25 1.78
CA GLY A 100 -6.28 -3.96 1.59
C GLY A 100 -5.13 -3.72 2.54
N SER A 101 -4.43 -2.64 2.28
CA SER A 101 -3.49 -2.02 3.21
C SER A 101 -3.81 -0.53 3.25
N LYS A 102 -3.64 0.07 4.42
CA LYS A 102 -3.73 1.52 4.59
C LYS A 102 -2.34 2.12 4.42
N SER A 103 -2.24 3.27 3.75
CA SER A 103 -0.97 3.99 3.54
C SER A 103 0.18 3.07 3.07
N SER A 104 -0.06 2.24 2.05
CA SER A 104 0.81 1.13 1.60
C SER A 104 2.25 1.55 1.34
N GLY A 105 2.47 2.77 0.86
CA GLY A 105 3.79 3.32 0.57
C GLY A 105 4.53 3.92 1.78
N ASN A 106 3.85 4.18 2.89
CA ASN A 106 4.45 4.69 4.12
C ASN A 106 5.02 3.52 4.93
N SER A 107 6.07 2.89 4.38
CA SER A 107 6.62 1.65 4.92
C SER A 107 8.07 1.76 5.39
N MET A 108 8.42 0.93 6.36
CA MET A 108 9.79 0.80 6.88
C MET A 108 10.79 0.45 5.77
N PHE A 109 10.39 -0.34 4.77
CA PHE A 109 11.23 -0.63 3.60
C PHE A 109 11.65 0.62 2.83
N TYR A 110 10.77 1.61 2.74
CA TYR A 110 11.02 2.88 2.09
C TYR A 110 11.63 3.94 3.02
N GLY A 111 11.85 3.53 4.26
CA GLY A 111 12.56 4.25 5.30
C GLY A 111 11.69 4.93 6.34
N TYR A 112 10.36 5.00 6.15
CA TYR A 112 9.46 5.59 7.14
C TYR A 112 9.58 4.86 8.48
N GLY A 113 9.59 5.59 9.59
CA GLY A 113 9.78 5.02 10.93
C GLY A 113 11.19 4.54 11.26
N ALA A 114 12.19 4.82 10.43
CA ALA A 114 13.56 4.39 10.68
C ALA A 114 14.15 4.94 11.98
N THR A 115 13.78 6.17 12.35
CA THR A 115 14.25 6.82 13.57
C THR A 115 13.35 6.58 14.79
N ASP A 116 12.24 5.86 14.63
CA ASP A 116 11.27 5.60 15.72
C ASP A 116 11.94 4.97 16.96
N HIS A 117 12.94 4.12 16.73
CA HIS A 117 13.67 3.42 17.80
C HIS A 117 14.60 4.30 18.62
N LEU A 118 14.97 5.49 18.13
CA LEU A 118 15.89 6.43 18.77
C LEU A 118 15.21 7.28 19.86
N TYR A 119 13.87 7.31 19.87
CA TYR A 119 13.13 8.09 20.85
C TYR A 119 13.13 7.37 22.22
N PRO A 120 13.71 7.98 23.27
CA PRO A 120 14.22 7.26 24.45
C PRO A 120 13.19 6.92 25.53
N ASP A 121 11.95 7.38 25.40
CA ASP A 121 10.91 6.98 26.33
C ASP A 121 10.19 5.77 25.74
N LYS A 122 10.38 4.59 26.36
CA LYS A 122 9.78 3.31 25.96
C LYS A 122 8.71 2.88 26.97
N SER A 123 8.10 3.82 27.68
CA SER A 123 6.86 3.49 28.38
C SER A 123 5.87 2.98 27.34
N SER A 124 5.02 2.02 27.70
CA SER A 124 4.05 1.47 26.76
C SER A 124 3.24 2.57 26.06
N LYS A 125 3.02 3.72 26.72
CA LYS A 125 2.18 4.81 26.23
C LYS A 125 2.92 5.90 25.44
N ASN A 126 4.24 6.00 25.59
CA ASN A 126 5.07 7.01 24.94
C ASN A 126 6.02 6.26 24.01
N TYR A 127 5.72 6.20 22.71
CA TYR A 127 6.60 5.58 21.72
C TYR A 127 6.34 6.19 20.34
N TYR A 128 7.22 5.96 19.39
CA TYR A 128 6.99 6.36 18.01
C TYR A 128 6.77 5.14 17.14
N GLN A 129 5.76 5.24 16.27
CA GLN A 129 5.51 4.32 15.18
C GLN A 129 4.98 5.16 14.02
N THR A 130 5.89 5.66 13.17
CA THR A 130 5.57 6.57 12.06
C THR A 130 5.46 5.85 10.72
N SER A 131 5.77 4.55 10.68
CA SER A 131 5.48 3.65 9.56
C SER A 131 4.11 2.98 9.69
N SER A 132 3.32 3.03 8.60
CA SER A 132 2.04 2.32 8.50
C SER A 132 2.24 0.86 8.09
N GLN A 133 3.29 0.58 7.32
CA GLN A 133 3.62 -0.76 6.84
C GLN A 133 5.08 -1.10 7.12
N LEU A 134 5.42 -2.38 7.07
CA LEU A 134 6.79 -2.86 7.30
C LEU A 134 7.52 -3.20 6.01
N PHE A 135 6.78 -3.62 4.98
CA PHE A 135 7.35 -4.22 3.78
C PHE A 135 7.11 -3.38 2.53
N SER A 136 7.85 -3.69 1.46
CA SER A 136 7.67 -3.06 0.14
C SER A 136 6.26 -3.31 -0.42
N ILE A 137 5.86 -2.54 -1.45
CA ILE A 137 4.61 -2.78 -2.17
C ILE A 137 4.60 -4.20 -2.76
N LYS A 138 5.73 -4.65 -3.30
CA LYS A 138 5.89 -5.99 -3.87
C LYS A 138 5.67 -7.09 -2.82
N ASP A 139 6.21 -6.93 -1.62
CA ASP A 139 5.96 -7.87 -0.52
C ASP A 139 4.48 -7.85 -0.10
N GLN A 140 3.86 -6.68 0.01
CA GLN A 140 2.43 -6.57 0.33
C GLN A 140 1.57 -7.31 -0.71
N LEU A 141 1.88 -7.13 -2.01
CA LEU A 141 1.23 -7.85 -3.11
C LEU A 141 1.48 -9.36 -3.03
N GLN A 142 2.71 -9.82 -2.74
CA GLN A 142 3.02 -11.24 -2.55
C GLN A 142 2.27 -11.85 -1.37
N LEU A 143 2.11 -11.10 -0.28
CA LEU A 143 1.37 -11.53 0.90
C LEU A 143 -0.13 -11.68 0.63
N GLY A 144 -0.66 -11.07 -0.44
CA GLY A 144 -2.04 -11.22 -0.87
C GLY A 144 -2.87 -9.94 -0.86
N VAL A 145 -2.26 -8.79 -0.56
CA VAL A 145 -2.92 -7.48 -0.68
C VAL A 145 -3.28 -7.24 -2.15
N ARG A 146 -4.52 -6.81 -2.40
CA ARG A 146 -5.00 -6.41 -3.74
C ARG A 146 -5.64 -5.03 -3.74
N PHE A 147 -5.65 -4.36 -2.60
CA PHE A 147 -6.20 -3.03 -2.42
C PHE A 147 -5.15 -2.14 -1.74
N LEU A 148 -4.49 -1.28 -2.51
CA LEU A 148 -3.42 -0.42 -2.03
C LEU A 148 -3.95 1.00 -1.85
N GLU A 149 -3.58 1.65 -0.76
CA GLU A 149 -3.82 3.08 -0.57
C GLU A 149 -2.49 3.81 -0.56
N LEU A 150 -2.31 4.76 -1.47
CA LEU A 150 -1.10 5.58 -1.56
C LEU A 150 -1.43 7.00 -1.12
N ASN A 151 -0.82 7.44 -0.02
CA ASN A 151 -0.98 8.81 0.46
C ASN A 151 -0.06 9.73 -0.33
N VAL A 152 -0.64 10.46 -1.28
CA VAL A 152 0.11 11.22 -2.29
C VAL A 152 0.06 12.71 -2.00
N HIS A 153 1.22 13.34 -2.02
CA HIS A 153 1.40 14.77 -1.78
C HIS A 153 2.38 15.36 -2.78
N PHE A 154 2.14 16.58 -3.25
CA PHE A 154 3.12 17.30 -4.05
C PHE A 154 4.09 18.04 -3.14
N VAL A 155 5.35 17.61 -3.12
CA VAL A 155 6.39 18.12 -2.23
C VAL A 155 7.73 18.17 -2.96
N GLN A 156 8.43 19.31 -2.90
CA GLN A 156 9.71 19.52 -3.59
C GLN A 156 9.65 19.15 -5.07
N ASP A 157 8.69 19.74 -5.80
CA ASP A 157 8.52 19.60 -7.25
C ASP A 157 8.27 18.16 -7.75
N ALA A 158 7.75 17.30 -6.88
CA ALA A 158 7.40 15.92 -7.22
C ALA A 158 6.17 15.44 -6.45
N ILE A 159 5.45 14.48 -7.03
CA ILE A 159 4.39 13.75 -6.31
C ILE A 159 5.06 12.63 -5.52
N LYS A 160 5.02 12.74 -4.20
CA LYS A 160 5.68 11.85 -3.26
C LYS A 160 4.67 11.20 -2.31
N ILE A 161 5.11 10.14 -1.65
CA ILE A 161 4.38 9.46 -0.59
C ILE A 161 4.65 10.18 0.72
N ALA A 162 3.61 10.54 1.45
CA ALA A 162 3.74 11.18 2.76
C ALA A 162 2.47 11.02 3.57
N ASN A 163 2.59 10.99 4.90
CA ASN A 163 1.45 11.04 5.81
C ASN A 163 1.25 12.48 6.29
N CYS A 164 0.85 13.40 5.39
CA CYS A 164 0.62 14.78 5.81
C CYS A 164 -0.82 14.98 6.27
N ASN A 165 -1.00 15.71 7.38
CA ASN A 165 -2.34 16.09 7.84
C ASN A 165 -2.97 17.13 6.90
N VAL A 166 -4.30 17.29 7.04
CA VAL A 166 -5.16 18.08 6.14
C VAL A 166 -4.71 19.54 5.95
N ASN A 167 -3.92 20.08 6.87
CA ASN A 167 -3.44 21.47 6.83
C ASN A 167 -2.03 21.63 6.21
N GLY A 168 -1.47 20.59 5.59
CA GLY A 168 -0.29 20.65 4.71
C GLY A 168 1.08 20.90 5.36
N GLU A 169 1.17 21.63 6.48
CA GLU A 169 2.47 22.11 6.98
C GLU A 169 3.02 21.35 8.21
N SER A 170 2.17 20.67 8.99
CA SER A 170 2.63 19.96 10.19
C SER A 170 2.89 18.47 9.94
N GLY A 171 2.03 17.78 9.19
CA GLY A 171 2.19 16.32 9.01
C GLY A 171 3.26 15.87 8.02
N CYS A 172 3.81 16.75 7.17
CA CYS A 172 4.92 16.38 6.26
C CYS A 172 6.30 16.45 6.95
N LYS A 173 6.36 16.79 8.24
CA LYS A 173 7.64 16.87 8.94
C LYS A 173 8.21 15.48 9.20
N GLU A 174 9.53 15.43 9.33
CA GLU A 174 10.27 14.21 9.65
C GLU A 174 9.77 13.56 10.96
N GLU A 175 9.40 14.36 11.96
CA GLU A 175 8.86 13.87 13.24
C GLU A 175 7.56 13.04 13.11
N TYR A 176 6.82 13.17 12.00
CA TYR A 176 5.58 12.42 11.74
C TYR A 176 5.73 11.36 10.64
N ASN A 177 6.83 11.36 9.89
CA ASN A 177 7.08 10.39 8.81
C ASN A 177 8.26 9.47 9.11
N GLY A 178 9.12 9.82 10.08
CA GLY A 178 10.36 9.12 10.40
C GLY A 178 11.43 9.19 9.30
N VAL A 179 11.25 10.07 8.30
CA VAL A 179 12.21 10.33 7.23
C VAL A 179 12.22 11.80 6.82
N PRO A 180 13.38 12.35 6.40
CA PRO A 180 13.46 13.68 5.80
C PRO A 180 12.65 13.80 4.50
N VAL A 181 12.12 14.99 4.24
CA VAL A 181 11.26 15.28 3.07
C VAL A 181 11.95 15.00 1.73
N GLU A 182 13.27 15.22 1.64
CA GLU A 182 14.04 14.88 0.44
C GLU A 182 14.04 13.39 0.11
N ASN A 183 13.85 12.54 1.13
CA ASN A 183 13.90 11.08 1.01
C ASN A 183 12.52 10.44 0.87
N PHE A 184 11.44 11.23 0.89
CA PHE A 184 10.10 10.72 0.61
C PHE A 184 10.07 10.01 -0.75
N GLN A 185 9.39 8.87 -0.81
CA GLN A 185 9.34 8.09 -2.05
C GLN A 185 8.53 8.80 -3.11
N ARG A 186 9.00 8.75 -4.35
CA ARG A 186 8.23 9.23 -5.51
C ARG A 186 7.11 8.24 -5.80
N VAL A 187 5.92 8.75 -6.12
CA VAL A 187 4.77 7.91 -6.50
C VAL A 187 5.09 7.04 -7.73
N GLU A 188 5.87 7.58 -8.67
CA GLU A 188 6.34 6.90 -9.87
C GLU A 188 7.10 5.60 -9.55
N SER A 189 7.98 5.61 -8.54
CA SER A 189 8.73 4.43 -8.13
C SER A 189 7.81 3.30 -7.65
N LEU A 190 6.75 3.64 -6.90
CA LEU A 190 5.79 2.67 -6.41
C LEU A 190 4.88 2.16 -7.54
N LEU A 191 4.51 3.03 -8.49
CA LEU A 191 3.76 2.62 -9.69
C LEU A 191 4.57 1.64 -10.55
N GLN A 192 5.86 1.89 -10.73
CA GLN A 192 6.78 0.97 -11.41
C GLN A 192 6.84 -0.38 -10.70
N GLU A 193 6.94 -0.40 -9.37
CA GLU A 193 6.97 -1.62 -8.58
C GLU A 193 5.67 -2.45 -8.74
N ILE A 194 4.51 -1.78 -8.73
CA ILE A 194 3.21 -2.42 -9.01
C ILE A 194 3.17 -2.97 -10.44
N ALA A 195 3.61 -2.19 -11.42
CA ALA A 195 3.63 -2.57 -12.83
C ALA A 195 4.51 -3.81 -13.06
N ASP A 196 5.72 -3.83 -12.50
CA ASP A 196 6.64 -4.96 -12.64
C ASP A 196 6.12 -6.23 -11.97
N TRP A 197 5.44 -6.08 -10.82
CA TRP A 197 4.76 -7.22 -10.21
C TRP A 197 3.62 -7.73 -11.10
N LEU A 198 2.77 -6.86 -11.66
CA LEU A 198 1.67 -7.26 -12.55
C LEU A 198 2.15 -7.89 -13.86
N LYS A 199 3.30 -7.47 -14.40
CA LYS A 199 3.92 -8.10 -15.60
C LYS A 199 4.20 -9.59 -15.38
N THR A 200 4.59 -9.97 -14.16
CA THR A 200 4.90 -11.36 -13.79
C THR A 200 3.71 -12.11 -13.17
N ASN A 201 2.63 -11.40 -12.84
CA ASN A 201 1.43 -11.94 -12.19
C ASN A 201 0.16 -11.60 -12.99
N ARG A 202 0.11 -12.02 -14.25
CA ARG A 202 -0.97 -11.68 -15.20
C ARG A 202 -2.37 -12.17 -14.80
N ASN A 203 -2.51 -13.06 -13.81
CA ASN A 203 -3.83 -13.51 -13.34
C ASN A 203 -4.35 -12.71 -12.13
N GLU A 204 -3.73 -11.57 -11.84
CA GLU A 204 -4.00 -10.76 -10.66
C GLU A 204 -4.56 -9.40 -11.03
N PHE A 205 -5.39 -8.86 -10.14
CA PHE A 205 -6.02 -7.55 -10.27
C PHE A 205 -5.79 -6.72 -9.03
N VAL A 206 -5.34 -5.48 -9.20
CA VAL A 206 -5.00 -4.57 -8.11
C VAL A 206 -5.86 -3.31 -8.17
N PHE A 207 -6.40 -2.90 -7.02
CA PHE A 207 -7.03 -1.61 -6.82
C PHE A 207 -6.00 -0.69 -6.16
N VAL A 208 -5.85 0.53 -6.67
CA VAL A 208 -4.98 1.55 -6.09
C VAL A 208 -5.81 2.80 -5.83
N ILE A 209 -6.01 3.15 -4.55
CA ILE A 209 -6.54 4.46 -4.17
C ILE A 209 -5.39 5.43 -4.00
N PHE A 210 -5.46 6.57 -4.67
CA PHE A 210 -4.68 7.76 -4.32
C PHE A 210 -5.45 8.57 -3.28
N ASN A 211 -4.96 8.51 -2.05
CA ASN A 211 -5.42 9.37 -0.97
C ASN A 211 -4.58 10.63 -0.99
N GLY A 212 -5.06 11.67 -1.67
CA GLY A 212 -4.40 12.96 -1.74
C GLY A 212 -5.14 13.99 -0.91
N VAL A 213 -4.41 14.93 -0.34
CA VAL A 213 -4.98 16.18 0.20
C VAL A 213 -5.36 17.16 -0.92
N GLU A 214 -6.13 18.18 -0.55
CA GLU A 214 -6.36 19.37 -1.38
C GLU A 214 -5.01 19.93 -1.86
N GLY A 215 -4.86 20.11 -3.17
CA GLY A 215 -3.63 20.64 -3.79
C GLY A 215 -3.16 19.88 -5.04
N LEU A 216 -3.51 18.60 -5.21
CA LEU A 216 -3.19 17.88 -6.47
C LEU A 216 -3.89 18.45 -7.71
N ASN A 217 -4.97 19.22 -7.52
CA ASN A 217 -5.61 19.95 -8.62
C ASN A 217 -4.82 21.19 -9.06
N ASP A 218 -3.86 21.64 -8.26
CA ASP A 218 -3.08 22.82 -8.60
C ASP A 218 -2.00 22.49 -9.62
N ASN A 219 -1.65 23.46 -10.46
CA ASN A 219 -0.48 23.41 -11.34
C ASN A 219 -0.34 22.10 -12.17
N ASN A 220 -1.47 21.53 -12.61
CA ASN A 220 -1.53 20.31 -13.44
C ASN A 220 -0.88 19.05 -12.79
N GLN A 221 -0.85 18.96 -11.46
CA GLN A 221 -0.27 17.80 -10.78
C GLN A 221 -1.08 16.51 -11.04
N VAL A 222 -2.40 16.58 -11.22
CA VAL A 222 -3.21 15.44 -11.71
C VAL A 222 -2.67 14.93 -13.06
N GLY A 223 -2.38 15.83 -13.99
CA GLY A 223 -1.80 15.47 -15.29
C GLY A 223 -0.41 14.82 -15.16
N THR A 224 0.42 15.29 -14.23
CA THR A 224 1.71 14.67 -13.90
C THR A 224 1.54 13.25 -13.35
N LEU A 225 0.59 13.03 -12.43
CA LEU A 225 0.28 11.70 -11.89
C LEU A 225 -0.15 10.74 -13.00
N ILE A 226 -1.00 11.20 -13.92
CA ILE A 226 -1.43 10.42 -15.08
C ILE A 226 -0.26 10.13 -16.02
N GLY A 227 0.64 11.10 -16.21
CA GLY A 227 1.90 10.90 -16.93
C GLY A 227 2.70 9.74 -16.36
N HIS A 228 2.86 9.68 -15.03
CA HIS A 228 3.52 8.55 -14.37
C HIS A 228 2.76 7.23 -14.55
N ILE A 229 1.42 7.23 -14.49
CA ILE A 229 0.62 6.03 -14.75
C ILE A 229 0.86 5.52 -16.18
N ARG A 230 0.77 6.41 -17.18
CA ARG A 230 0.98 6.06 -18.59
C ARG A 230 2.41 5.62 -18.91
N GLY A 231 3.39 6.12 -18.15
CA GLY A 231 4.77 5.67 -18.27
C GLY A 231 4.99 4.23 -17.78
N ASN A 232 4.10 3.73 -16.92
CA ASN A 232 4.26 2.43 -16.24
C ASN A 232 3.26 1.35 -16.71
N PHE A 233 2.08 1.75 -17.18
CA PHE A 233 0.99 0.85 -17.53
C PHE A 233 0.47 1.11 -18.94
N ASP A 234 0.28 0.05 -19.72
CA ASP A 234 -0.47 0.13 -20.98
C ASP A 234 -1.95 0.46 -20.70
N ASP A 235 -2.55 1.37 -21.46
CA ASP A 235 -3.97 1.75 -21.32
C ASP A 235 -4.93 0.54 -21.38
N SER A 236 -4.57 -0.50 -22.12
CA SER A 236 -5.36 -1.74 -22.20
C SER A 236 -5.42 -2.49 -20.87
N MET A 237 -4.41 -2.34 -20.01
CA MET A 237 -4.34 -2.97 -18.69
C MET A 237 -5.17 -2.26 -17.62
N ILE A 238 -5.55 -1.00 -17.85
CA ILE A 238 -6.22 -0.16 -16.87
C ILE A 238 -7.73 -0.24 -17.07
N TYR A 239 -8.48 -0.64 -16.04
CA TYR A 239 -9.92 -0.47 -16.02
C TYR A 239 -10.26 0.97 -15.66
N ARG A 240 -10.86 1.69 -16.63
CA ARG A 240 -11.16 3.12 -16.58
C ARG A 240 -12.66 3.38 -16.48
N PRO A 241 -13.09 4.58 -16.03
CA PRO A 241 -14.48 5.00 -16.09
C PRO A 241 -15.15 4.78 -17.45
N LEU A 242 -14.46 5.08 -18.55
CA LEU A 242 -14.97 4.89 -19.91
C LEU A 242 -15.16 3.42 -20.30
N ASP A 243 -14.49 2.49 -19.63
CA ASP A 243 -14.67 1.04 -19.86
C ASP A 243 -15.98 0.53 -19.23
N ARG A 244 -16.67 1.36 -18.43
CA ARG A 244 -17.93 1.01 -17.74
C ARG A 244 -19.13 1.72 -18.38
N PRO A 245 -20.00 1.00 -19.11
CA PRO A 245 -21.27 1.56 -19.56
C PRO A 245 -22.19 1.95 -18.39
N ILE A 246 -22.91 3.07 -18.54
CA ILE A 246 -23.75 3.68 -17.50
C ILE A 246 -24.87 2.74 -17.01
N ASP A 247 -25.36 1.88 -17.90
CA ASP A 247 -26.47 0.94 -17.69
C ASP A 247 -26.03 -0.46 -17.25
N GLN A 248 -24.72 -0.71 -17.10
CA GLN A 248 -24.20 -2.01 -16.72
C GLN A 248 -23.90 -2.15 -15.24
N LYS A 249 -24.18 -3.37 -14.74
CA LYS A 249 -23.71 -3.84 -13.44
C LYS A 249 -22.17 -3.76 -13.40
N TRP A 250 -21.62 -3.60 -12.20
CA TRP A 250 -20.18 -3.67 -12.02
C TRP A 250 -19.64 -5.05 -12.48
N PRO A 251 -18.53 -5.09 -13.23
CA PRO A 251 -17.98 -6.35 -13.69
C PRO A 251 -17.42 -7.17 -12.53
N SER A 252 -17.28 -8.47 -12.73
CA SER A 252 -16.44 -9.29 -11.87
C SER A 252 -14.96 -9.02 -12.14
N THR A 253 -14.12 -9.28 -11.14
CA THR A 253 -12.67 -9.20 -11.35
C THR A 253 -12.22 -10.21 -12.40
N PHE A 254 -12.87 -11.37 -12.46
CA PHE A 254 -12.63 -12.38 -13.48
C PHE A 254 -12.94 -11.87 -14.90
N ASP A 255 -14.03 -11.13 -15.09
CA ASP A 255 -14.37 -10.53 -16.40
C ASP A 255 -13.35 -9.47 -16.83
N LEU A 256 -12.83 -8.70 -15.87
CA LEU A 256 -11.76 -7.73 -16.11
C LEU A 256 -10.48 -8.41 -16.56
N LEU A 257 -10.04 -9.45 -15.85
CA LEU A 257 -8.85 -10.22 -16.22
C LEU A 257 -8.98 -10.85 -17.62
N ARG A 258 -10.16 -11.34 -17.99
CA ARG A 258 -10.43 -11.86 -19.34
C ARG A 258 -10.36 -10.82 -20.44
N LYS A 259 -10.51 -9.53 -20.09
CA LYS A 259 -10.34 -8.38 -20.99
C LYS A 259 -8.94 -7.77 -20.88
N GLU A 260 -7.99 -8.49 -20.27
CA GLU A 260 -6.61 -8.05 -20.03
C GLU A 260 -6.52 -6.78 -19.16
N LYS A 261 -7.53 -6.54 -18.32
CA LYS A 261 -7.54 -5.46 -17.33
C LYS A 261 -7.00 -6.01 -16.01
N HIS A 262 -5.99 -5.35 -15.46
CA HIS A 262 -5.23 -5.79 -14.29
C HIS A 262 -5.18 -4.76 -13.16
N ILE A 263 -5.57 -3.52 -13.43
CA ILE A 263 -5.49 -2.45 -12.43
C ILE A 263 -6.65 -1.47 -12.56
N MET A 264 -7.12 -0.96 -11.41
CA MET A 264 -8.09 0.12 -11.33
C MET A 264 -7.55 1.19 -10.38
N PHE A 265 -7.53 2.43 -10.87
CA PHE A 265 -7.12 3.59 -10.09
C PHE A 265 -8.34 4.33 -9.56
N LEU A 266 -8.30 4.68 -8.28
CA LEU A 266 -9.34 5.43 -7.61
C LEU A 266 -8.75 6.65 -6.90
N THR A 267 -9.58 7.65 -6.63
CA THR A 267 -9.19 8.86 -5.90
C THR A 267 -10.15 9.14 -4.75
N GLU A 268 -9.62 9.74 -3.68
CA GLU A 268 -10.40 10.29 -2.56
C GLU A 268 -11.24 11.51 -3.00
N LEU A 269 -10.58 12.41 -3.72
CA LEU A 269 -11.11 13.69 -4.19
C LEU A 269 -11.58 13.57 -5.64
N ASP A 270 -12.52 14.46 -6.00
CA ASP A 270 -13.04 14.55 -7.35
C ASP A 270 -12.09 15.38 -8.22
N TYR A 271 -11.49 14.72 -9.21
CA TYR A 271 -10.62 15.33 -10.22
C TYR A 271 -11.29 15.39 -11.60
N SER A 272 -12.63 15.29 -11.64
CA SER A 272 -13.42 15.43 -12.86
C SER A 272 -13.03 16.71 -13.61
N GLY A 273 -12.62 16.55 -14.86
CA GLY A 273 -12.16 17.65 -15.72
C GLY A 273 -10.64 17.73 -15.89
N TYR A 274 -9.87 17.08 -15.03
CA TYR A 274 -8.39 17.03 -15.10
C TYR A 274 -7.82 15.61 -15.17
N ASP A 275 -8.65 14.60 -14.88
CA ASP A 275 -8.21 13.22 -14.75
C ASP A 275 -8.12 12.45 -16.09
N TYR A 276 -8.54 13.08 -17.20
CA TYR A 276 -8.59 12.48 -18.53
C TYR A 276 -9.27 11.09 -18.57
N GLY A 277 -10.21 10.83 -17.64
CA GLY A 277 -10.91 9.55 -17.53
C GLY A 277 -10.03 8.39 -17.03
N TYR A 278 -9.00 8.64 -16.21
CA TYR A 278 -8.19 7.60 -15.58
C TYR A 278 -8.69 7.19 -14.20
N PHE A 279 -9.43 8.05 -13.49
CA PHE A 279 -9.75 7.83 -12.08
C PHE A 279 -11.23 7.58 -11.85
N PHE A 280 -11.52 6.59 -11.02
CA PHE A 280 -12.82 6.50 -10.38
C PHE A 280 -12.80 7.28 -9.07
N LEU A 281 -13.72 8.23 -8.89
CA LEU A 281 -13.96 8.79 -7.55
C LEU A 281 -14.42 7.67 -6.62
N LYS A 282 -13.70 7.37 -5.53
CA LYS A 282 -13.96 6.19 -4.68
C LYS A 282 -15.42 6.10 -4.23
N LYS A 283 -16.02 7.24 -3.84
CA LYS A 283 -17.42 7.34 -3.38
C LYS A 283 -18.46 6.97 -4.45
N SER A 284 -18.09 7.05 -5.73
CA SER A 284 -18.95 6.68 -6.86
C SER A 284 -18.91 5.18 -7.19
N VAL A 285 -17.95 4.44 -6.62
CA VAL A 285 -17.78 2.99 -6.85
C VAL A 285 -18.58 2.22 -5.81
N CYS A 286 -19.60 1.47 -6.25
CA CYS A 286 -20.34 0.53 -5.41
C CYS A 286 -20.87 1.12 -4.08
N ASN A 287 -21.40 2.35 -4.09
CA ASN A 287 -21.90 3.03 -2.87
C ASN A 287 -20.93 2.91 -1.68
N TRP A 288 -19.65 3.14 -1.95
CA TRP A 288 -18.53 2.94 -1.03
C TRP A 288 -18.79 3.48 0.38
N THR A 289 -18.53 2.67 1.39
CA THR A 289 -18.58 3.05 2.81
C THR A 289 -17.27 2.72 3.52
N GLU A 290 -16.83 3.62 4.40
CA GLU A 290 -15.72 3.38 5.32
C GLU A 290 -16.21 3.42 6.77
N ASN A 291 -16.61 2.27 7.28
CA ASN A 291 -17.05 2.15 8.67
C ASN A 291 -15.86 1.99 9.61
N THR A 292 -15.94 2.62 10.78
CA THR A 292 -14.87 2.57 11.77
C THR A 292 -15.16 1.52 12.86
N PRO A 293 -14.15 0.74 13.28
CA PRO A 293 -14.26 -0.13 14.44
C PRO A 293 -14.70 0.62 15.71
N PRO A 294 -15.28 -0.08 16.71
CA PRO A 294 -15.41 -1.54 16.80
C PRO A 294 -16.68 -2.09 16.12
N LEU A 295 -16.55 -3.32 15.59
CA LEU A 295 -17.63 -4.16 15.08
C LEU A 295 -18.00 -5.20 16.15
N SER A 296 -19.29 -5.41 16.42
CA SER A 296 -19.72 -6.49 17.31
C SER A 296 -19.46 -7.87 16.71
N ASP A 297 -19.33 -8.88 17.56
CA ASP A 297 -19.02 -10.24 17.10
C ASP A 297 -20.14 -10.82 16.23
N PHE A 298 -19.75 -11.72 15.33
CA PHE A 298 -20.70 -12.54 14.57
C PHE A 298 -21.62 -13.33 15.54
N PRO A 299 -22.94 -13.41 15.28
CA PRO A 299 -23.64 -12.98 14.06
C PRO A 299 -24.20 -11.55 14.09
N SER A 300 -23.95 -10.79 15.16
CA SER A 300 -24.51 -9.45 15.35
C SER A 300 -23.95 -8.44 14.33
N CYS A 301 -22.62 -8.41 14.13
CA CYS A 301 -21.96 -7.66 13.07
C CYS A 301 -22.41 -6.20 12.91
N LYS A 302 -22.55 -5.48 14.02
CA LYS A 302 -22.99 -4.08 14.07
C LYS A 302 -21.82 -3.17 14.44
N PHE A 303 -21.53 -2.19 13.60
CA PHE A 303 -20.55 -1.14 13.90
C PHE A 303 -21.10 -0.25 15.00
N LYS A 304 -20.38 -0.12 16.12
CA LYS A 304 -20.88 0.62 17.28
C LYS A 304 -21.07 2.11 17.00
N LYS A 305 -20.16 2.71 16.23
CA LYS A 305 -20.14 4.15 15.94
C LYS A 305 -21.25 4.57 14.97
N SER A 306 -21.35 3.89 13.81
CA SER A 306 -22.38 4.21 12.81
C SER A 306 -23.74 3.57 13.09
N GLY A 307 -23.79 2.52 13.92
CA GLY A 307 -25.00 1.73 14.16
C GLY A 307 -25.39 0.82 12.99
N ILE A 308 -24.60 0.78 11.91
CA ILE A 308 -24.88 0.00 10.70
C ILE A 308 -24.51 -1.47 10.92
N ASN A 309 -25.31 -2.39 10.36
CA ASN A 309 -24.98 -3.81 10.32
C ASN A 309 -24.21 -4.13 9.03
N ALA A 310 -23.08 -4.83 9.14
CA ALA A 310 -22.24 -5.18 7.99
C ALA A 310 -23.01 -5.95 6.91
N LYS A 311 -23.99 -6.79 7.27
CA LYS A 311 -24.86 -7.51 6.32
C LYS A 311 -25.68 -6.58 5.42
N LYS A 312 -26.03 -5.38 5.91
CA LYS A 312 -26.76 -4.37 5.11
C LYS A 312 -25.88 -3.69 4.05
N LEU A 313 -24.57 -3.90 4.12
CA LEU A 313 -23.59 -3.36 3.18
C LEU A 313 -23.25 -4.36 2.08
N TYR A 314 -23.89 -5.54 2.06
CA TYR A 314 -23.73 -6.48 0.95
C TYR A 314 -24.17 -5.83 -0.37
N GLY A 315 -23.31 -5.89 -1.38
CA GLY A 315 -23.52 -5.18 -2.64
C GLY A 315 -22.86 -3.79 -2.69
N ASN A 316 -22.25 -3.35 -1.59
CA ASN A 316 -21.43 -2.15 -1.52
C ASN A 316 -19.98 -2.52 -1.20
N ILE A 317 -19.03 -1.63 -1.51
CA ILE A 317 -17.70 -1.73 -0.91
C ILE A 317 -17.76 -1.20 0.52
N ASP A 318 -17.59 -2.08 1.50
CA ASP A 318 -17.40 -1.74 2.92
C ASP A 318 -15.93 -1.94 3.27
N ARG A 319 -15.19 -0.83 3.24
CA ARG A 319 -13.78 -0.83 3.63
C ARG A 319 -13.65 -0.48 5.11
N VAL A 320 -13.00 -1.34 5.86
CA VAL A 320 -12.66 -1.05 7.26
C VAL A 320 -11.15 -0.83 7.33
N VAL A 321 -10.78 0.36 7.76
CA VAL A 321 -9.38 0.77 7.99
C VAL A 321 -9.10 0.87 9.49
N SER A 322 -7.85 0.65 9.87
CA SER A 322 -7.34 1.05 11.19
C SER A 322 -5.95 1.63 11.02
N SER A 323 -5.53 2.44 11.98
CA SER A 323 -4.19 3.00 12.03
C SER A 323 -3.50 2.51 13.29
N GLU A 324 -2.24 2.10 13.16
CA GLU A 324 -1.35 1.76 14.28
C GLU A 324 -0.23 2.79 14.45
N LEU A 325 -0.23 3.85 13.62
CA LEU A 325 0.63 5.02 13.80
C LEU A 325 0.51 5.60 15.21
N HIS A 326 1.62 5.96 15.82
CA HIS A 326 1.69 6.49 17.18
C HIS A 326 2.81 7.52 17.29
N PHE A 327 2.54 8.64 17.94
CA PHE A 327 3.41 9.83 17.97
C PHE A 327 3.67 10.26 19.42
N GLY A 328 4.64 9.63 20.07
CA GLY A 328 4.92 9.84 21.49
C GLY A 328 3.74 9.38 22.35
N GLU A 329 3.09 10.29 23.06
CA GLU A 329 1.91 9.98 23.89
C GLU A 329 0.59 9.94 23.10
N LYS A 330 0.62 10.24 21.79
CA LYS A 330 -0.58 10.44 20.98
C LYS A 330 -0.83 9.27 20.02
N ASP A 331 -2.09 8.89 19.91
CA ASP A 331 -2.58 7.95 18.91
C ASP A 331 -2.56 8.55 17.49
N SER A 332 -2.92 7.75 16.50
CA SER A 332 -3.01 8.15 15.09
C SER A 332 -3.98 9.30 14.79
N ASN A 333 -4.89 9.61 15.72
CA ASN A 333 -5.83 10.73 15.59
C ASN A 333 -5.36 11.97 16.35
N GLY A 334 -4.19 11.90 17.00
CA GLY A 334 -3.63 12.99 17.81
C GLY A 334 -4.18 13.05 19.24
N HIS A 335 -4.95 12.07 19.69
CA HIS A 335 -5.45 12.00 21.07
C HIS A 335 -4.41 11.35 21.98
N VAL A 336 -4.30 11.83 23.23
CA VAL A 336 -3.45 11.19 24.23
C VAL A 336 -3.96 9.78 24.54
N GLY A 337 -3.08 8.79 24.43
CA GLY A 337 -3.39 7.39 24.71
C GLY A 337 -3.18 6.49 23.50
N TRP A 338 -3.87 5.34 23.51
CA TRP A 338 -3.61 4.24 22.59
C TRP A 338 -4.52 4.25 21.36
N ASN A 339 -4.00 3.73 20.25
CA ASN A 339 -4.83 3.38 19.10
C ASN A 339 -5.92 2.39 19.50
N MET A 340 -7.17 2.84 19.40
CA MET A 340 -8.33 2.01 19.72
C MET A 340 -8.68 1.10 18.54
N TYR A 341 -8.84 -0.19 18.84
CA TYR A 341 -9.32 -1.21 17.90
C TYR A 341 -8.50 -1.43 16.62
N PRO A 342 -7.15 -1.56 16.67
CA PRO A 342 -6.36 -1.94 15.50
C PRO A 342 -6.82 -3.27 14.90
N LEU A 343 -6.81 -3.35 13.56
CA LEU A 343 -7.10 -4.55 12.79
C LEU A 343 -5.91 -5.50 12.82
N ASN A 344 -5.74 -6.19 13.94
CA ASN A 344 -4.68 -7.17 14.15
C ASN A 344 -5.21 -8.60 14.01
N GLU A 345 -4.35 -9.57 14.33
CA GLU A 345 -4.57 -11.02 14.23
C GLU A 345 -5.82 -11.50 14.99
N THR A 346 -6.25 -10.78 16.03
CA THR A 346 -7.42 -11.15 16.84
C THR A 346 -8.73 -10.54 16.33
N ARG A 347 -8.67 -9.43 15.61
CA ARG A 347 -9.87 -8.71 15.14
C ARG A 347 -10.19 -8.94 13.66
N ILE A 348 -9.18 -9.16 12.82
CA ILE A 348 -9.36 -9.46 11.40
C ILE A 348 -10.35 -10.64 11.19
N PRO A 349 -10.26 -11.77 11.90
CA PRO A 349 -11.19 -12.88 11.68
C PRO A 349 -12.67 -12.50 11.82
N ASN A 350 -13.01 -11.69 12.82
CA ASN A 350 -14.41 -11.27 13.03
C ASN A 350 -14.91 -10.36 11.90
N MET A 351 -14.07 -9.45 11.39
CA MET A 351 -14.42 -8.58 10.25
C MET A 351 -14.80 -9.43 9.02
N VAL A 352 -13.97 -10.43 8.73
CA VAL A 352 -14.16 -11.30 7.56
C VAL A 352 -15.42 -12.17 7.74
N ARG A 353 -15.64 -12.76 8.92
CA ARG A 353 -16.87 -13.52 9.25
C ARG A 353 -18.14 -12.67 9.16
N CYS A 354 -18.04 -11.38 9.46
CA CYS A 354 -19.16 -10.46 9.36
C CYS A 354 -19.42 -9.96 7.92
N GLY A 355 -18.65 -10.42 6.94
CA GLY A 355 -18.85 -10.09 5.53
C GLY A 355 -18.25 -8.75 5.12
N VAL A 356 -17.38 -8.13 5.94
CA VAL A 356 -16.61 -6.95 5.51
C VAL A 356 -15.75 -7.36 4.31
N ASN A 357 -15.88 -6.65 3.20
CA ASN A 357 -15.30 -7.07 1.93
C ASN A 357 -13.92 -6.45 1.66
N VAL A 358 -13.58 -5.29 2.26
CA VAL A 358 -12.23 -4.73 2.18
C VAL A 358 -11.67 -4.41 3.57
N VAL A 359 -10.99 -5.37 4.18
CA VAL A 359 -10.26 -5.16 5.46
C VAL A 359 -8.86 -4.65 5.15
N SER A 360 -8.53 -3.44 5.61
CA SER A 360 -7.27 -2.72 5.31
C SER A 360 -6.51 -2.33 6.58
N PRO A 361 -5.76 -3.26 7.19
CA PRO A 361 -4.95 -2.97 8.37
C PRO A 361 -3.65 -2.23 8.01
N ASP A 362 -3.04 -1.62 9.03
CA ASP A 362 -1.61 -1.32 9.03
C ASP A 362 -0.80 -2.63 9.18
N ASN A 363 0.53 -2.57 9.15
CA ASN A 363 1.43 -3.67 9.50
C ASN A 363 1.05 -5.04 8.89
N ILE A 364 0.88 -5.13 7.57
CA ILE A 364 0.62 -6.41 6.91
C ILE A 364 1.79 -7.38 7.18
N THR A 365 1.49 -8.56 7.73
CA THR A 365 2.47 -9.63 8.01
C THR A 365 1.91 -11.00 7.62
N PRO A 366 2.77 -12.02 7.40
CA PRO A 366 2.31 -13.40 7.21
C PRO A 366 1.32 -13.86 8.28
N ALA A 367 1.54 -13.50 9.56
CA ALA A 367 0.64 -13.83 10.65
C ALA A 367 -0.75 -13.20 10.49
N ARG A 368 -0.85 -11.93 10.08
CA ARG A 368 -2.16 -11.29 9.79
C ARG A 368 -2.86 -11.94 8.60
N MET A 369 -2.10 -12.28 7.57
CA MET A 369 -2.65 -12.94 6.38
C MET A 369 -3.18 -14.34 6.71
N GLU A 370 -2.49 -15.09 7.56
CA GLU A 370 -2.94 -16.38 8.08
C GLU A 370 -4.32 -16.28 8.74
N LYS A 371 -4.53 -15.26 9.59
CA LYS A 371 -5.80 -15.08 10.33
C LYS A 371 -7.00 -14.76 9.46
N ARG A 372 -6.78 -14.43 8.19
CA ARG A 372 -7.85 -14.27 7.21
C ARG A 372 -8.20 -15.56 6.46
N THR A 373 -7.29 -16.53 6.44
CA THR A 373 -7.54 -17.79 5.73
C THR A 373 -8.76 -18.51 6.32
N TRP A 374 -9.60 -19.00 5.41
CA TRP A 374 -10.79 -19.82 5.69
C TRP A 374 -11.84 -19.22 6.64
N GLN A 375 -11.76 -17.91 6.91
CA GLN A 375 -12.86 -17.18 7.55
C GLN A 375 -13.87 -16.86 6.44
N PHE A 376 -14.87 -17.71 6.23
CA PHE A 376 -15.98 -17.40 5.34
C PHE A 376 -17.14 -16.83 6.16
N GLY A 377 -17.78 -15.78 5.64
CA GLY A 377 -19.01 -15.18 6.15
C GLY A 377 -20.09 -15.18 5.09
#